data_AF-A0A9D9PUC4-F1
#
_entry.id   AF-A0A9D9PUC4-F1
#
_cell.length_a   1.000
_cell.length_b   1.000
_cell.length_c   1.000
_cell.angle_alpha   90.00
_cell.angle_beta   90.00
_cell.angle_gamma   90.00
#
_symmetry.space_group_name_H-M   'P 1'
#
loop_
_entity.id
_entity.type
_entity.pdbx_description
1 polymer ?
#
loop_
_entity_poly.entity_id
_entity_poly.type
_entity_poly.pdbx_seq_one_letter_code
_entity_poly.pdbx_strand_id
1 'polypeptide(L)' 'MIDPKVTAKLVEGFANFGWGHLIMIVVGGLLIYLAIAKEYEPVLLLPIGIGCIMANIPVTGMNEAGGLF' A
#
# COMPACT_ATOMS: atom_id res chain seq x y z
N MET A 1 -11.20 -13.58 23.76
CA MET A 1 -11.78 -14.28 22.59
C MET A 1 -11.53 -13.35 21.40
N ILE A 2 -10.82 -13.79 20.36
CA ILE A 2 -10.56 -12.95 19.17
C ILE A 2 -11.79 -13.00 18.28
N ASP A 3 -12.30 -11.84 17.85
CA ASP A 3 -13.45 -11.75 16.97
C ASP A 3 -13.24 -12.55 15.66
N PRO A 4 -14.13 -13.50 15.31
CA PRO A 4 -14.03 -14.31 14.10
C PRO A 4 -13.98 -13.48 12.80
N LYS A 5 -14.52 -12.26 12.84
CA LYS A 5 -14.48 -11.32 11.71
C LYS A 5 -13.08 -10.77 11.45
N VAL A 6 -12.29 -10.54 12.50
CA VAL A 6 -10.91 -10.03 12.37
C VAL A 6 -10.02 -11.10 11.76
N THR A 7 -10.14 -12.35 12.22
CA THR A 7 -9.39 -13.47 11.65
C THR A 7 -9.74 -13.71 10.18
N ALA A 8 -11.01 -13.58 9.80
CA ALA A 8 -11.44 -13.72 8.41
C ALA A 8 -10.83 -12.63 7.50
N LYS A 9 -10.81 -11.37 7.96
CA LYS A 9 -10.24 -10.25 7.20
C LYS A 9 -8.72 -10.35 7.02
N LEU A 10 -8.00 -10.83 8.03
CA LEU A 10 -6.57 -11.08 7.93
C LEU A 10 -6.26 -12.16 6.89
N VAL A 11 -7.00 -13.28 6.92
CA VAL A 11 -6.84 -14.36 5.94
C VAL A 11 -7.16 -13.88 4.52
N GLU A 12 -8.24 -13.11 4.35
CA GLU A 12 -8.61 -12.49 3.08
C GLU A 12 -7.53 -11.52 2.58
N GLY A 13 -6.92 -10.74 3.48
CA GLY A 13 -5.81 -9.83 3.18
C GLY A 13 -4.58 -10.57 2.66
N PHE A 14 -4.14 -11.62 3.36
CA PHE A 14 -3.01 -12.43 2.91
C PHE A 14 -3.33 -13.23 1.63
N ALA A 15 -4.56 -13.71 1.45
CA ALA A 15 -4.98 -14.42 0.25
C ALA A 15 -4.99 -13.53 -1.00
N ASN A 16 -5.33 -12.24 -0.84
CA ASN A 16 -5.30 -11.25 -1.91
C ASN A 16 -3.92 -10.56 -2.07
N PHE A 17 -2.97 -10.84 -1.19
CA PHE A 17 -1.60 -10.31 -1.28
C PHE A 17 -0.79 -11.07 -2.35
N GLY A 18 -1.03 -10.71 -3.61
CA GLY A 18 -0.28 -11.23 -4.75
C GLY A 18 1.11 -10.62 -4.92
N TRP A 19 1.94 -11.26 -5.74
CA TRP A 19 3.29 -10.79 -6.09
C TRP A 19 3.31 -9.37 -6.70
N GLY A 20 2.27 -8.98 -7.43
CA GLY A 20 2.15 -7.64 -8.01
C GLY A 20 2.08 -6.53 -6.95
N HIS A 21 1.30 -6.75 -5.89
CA HIS A 21 1.20 -5.79 -4.77
C HIS A 21 2.53 -5.61 -4.06
N LEU A 22 3.24 -6.72 -3.81
CA LEU A 22 4.56 -6.69 -3.19
C LEU A 22 5.56 -5.86 -4.03
N ILE A 23 5.60 -6.08 -5.35
CA ILE A 23 6.47 -5.33 -6.25
C ILE A 23 6.14 -3.84 -6.20
N MET A 24 4.86 -3.47 -6.25
CA MET A 24 4.45 -2.07 -6.23
C MET A 24 4.75 -1.39 -4.89
N ILE A 25 4.63 -2.09 -3.76
CA ILE A 25 5.06 -1.59 -2.44
C ILE A 25 6.57 -1.32 -2.44
N VAL A 26 7.38 -2.22 -3.01
CA VAL A 26 8.82 -2.01 -3.16
C VAL A 26 9.12 -0.80 -4.04
N VAL A 27 8.41 -0.63 -5.16
CA VAL A 27 8.54 0.56 -6.03
C VAL A 27 8.17 1.84 -5.28
N GLY A 28 7.08 1.84 -4.51
CA GLY A 28 6.71 2.99 -3.66
C GLY A 28 7.78 3.32 -2.63
N GLY A 29 8.40 2.30 -2.01
CA GLY A 29 9.55 2.47 -1.12
C GLY A 29 10.78 3.03 -1.83
N LEU A 30 11.06 2.59 -3.06
CA LEU A 30 12.15 3.13 -3.89
C LEU A 30 11.91 4.61 -4.24
N LEU A 31 10.67 5.00 -4.56
CA LEU A 31 10.32 6.41 -4.81
C LEU A 31 10.52 7.27 -3.57
N ILE A 32 10.13 6.79 -2.39
CA ILE A 32 10.39 7.47 -1.11
C ILE A 32 11.90 7.58 -0.86
N TYR A 33 12.66 6.52 -1.13
CA TYR A 33 14.11 6.54 -1.01
C TYR A 33 14.74 7.59 -1.93
N LEU A 34 14.30 7.68 -3.19
CA LEU A 34 14.78 8.71 -4.13
C LEU A 34 14.39 10.13 -3.68
N ALA A 35 13.19 10.31 -3.13
CA ALA A 35 12.75 11.60 -2.59
C ALA A 35 13.62 12.06 -1.41
N ILE A 36 13.95 11.17 -0.48
CA ILE A 36 14.64 11.52 0.78
C ILE A 36 16.16 11.47 0.62
N ALA A 37 16.71 10.35 0.13
CA ALA A 37 18.15 10.13 0.09
C ALA A 37 18.83 10.77 -1.14
N LYS A 38 18.07 11.00 -2.22
CA LYS A 38 18.58 11.60 -3.47
C LYS A 38 17.98 12.98 -3.76
N GLU A 39 17.05 13.47 -2.94
CA GLU A 39 16.38 14.76 -3.09
C GLU A 39 15.76 14.97 -4.49
N TYR A 40 15.37 13.89 -5.17
CA TYR A 40 14.68 13.97 -6.45
C TYR A 40 13.21 14.33 -6.21
N GLU A 41 12.82 15.49 -6.73
CA GLU A 41 11.48 16.10 -6.64
C GLU A 41 10.71 15.67 -5.37
N PRO A 42 11.24 15.98 -4.17
CA PRO A 42 10.75 15.40 -2.92
C PRO A 42 9.29 15.71 -2.64
N VAL A 43 8.82 16.88 -3.10
CA VAL A 43 7.42 17.32 -2.97
C VAL A 43 6.47 16.44 -3.78
N LEU A 44 6.93 15.83 -4.88
CA LEU A 44 6.12 14.97 -5.74
C LEU A 44 6.37 13.49 -5.45
N LEU A 45 7.63 13.03 -5.41
CA LEU A 45 7.94 11.61 -5.23
C LEU A 45 7.52 11.07 -3.85
N LEU A 46 7.60 11.89 -2.80
CA LEU A 46 7.21 11.46 -1.45
C LEU A 46 5.70 11.13 -1.37
N PRO A 47 4.76 12.01 -1.76
CA PRO A 47 3.34 11.66 -1.75
C PRO A 47 2.99 10.56 -2.76
N ILE A 48 3.65 10.50 -3.93
CA ILE A 48 3.42 9.43 -4.91
C ILE A 48 3.84 8.07 -4.33
N GLY A 49 5.02 7.98 -3.71
CA GLY A 49 5.51 6.73 -3.12
C GLY A 49 4.63 6.26 -1.96
N ILE A 50 4.18 7.18 -1.11
CA ILE A 50 3.24 6.89 -0.03
C ILE A 50 1.88 6.41 -0.60
N GLY A 51 1.33 7.09 -1.59
CA GLY A 51 0.08 6.67 -2.25
C GLY A 51 0.18 5.30 -2.90
N CYS A 52 1.32 5.01 -3.54
CA CYS A 52 1.61 3.72 -4.16
C CYS A 52 1.63 2.58 -3.14
N ILE A 53 2.26 2.78 -1.98
CA ILE A 53 2.26 1.79 -0.90
C ILE A 53 0.83 1.56 -0.41
N MET A 54 0.09 2.62 -0.07
CA MET A 54 -1.24 2.48 0.51
C MET A 54 -2.24 1.81 -0.45
N ALA A 55 -2.21 2.17 -1.75
CA ALA A 55 -3.07 1.58 -2.77
C ALA A 55 -2.79 0.08 -3.01
N ASN A 56 -1.61 -0.42 -2.61
CA ASN A 56 -1.22 -1.82 -2.79
C ASN A 56 -1.31 -2.66 -1.51
N ILE A 57 -1.84 -2.11 -0.42
CA ILE A 57 -2.20 -2.90 0.78
C ILE A 57 -3.61 -3.47 0.59
N PRO A 58 -3.79 -4.81 0.64
CA PRO A 58 -5.08 -5.46 0.42
C PRO A 58 -6.04 -5.25 1.60
N VAL A 59 -7.35 -5.30 1.31
CA VAL A 59 -8.44 -5.27 2.32
C VAL A 59 -8.48 -3.96 3.13
N THR A 60 -7.96 -2.87 2.56
CA THR A 60 -8.02 -1.52 3.15
C THR A 60 -9.31 -0.76 2.82
N GLY A 61 -10.11 -1.25 1.86
CA GLY A 61 -11.29 -0.54 1.35
C GLY A 61 -10.96 0.69 0.49
N MET A 62 -9.67 0.92 0.19
CA MET A 62 -9.21 2.12 -0.50
C MET A 62 -9.65 2.21 -1.95
N ASN A 63 -9.95 1.06 -2.59
CA ASN A 63 -10.32 0.94 -4.00
C ASN A 63 -11.79 0.47 -4.16
N GLU A 64 -12.58 0.51 -3.08
CA GLU A 64 -14.01 0.18 -3.08
C GLU A 64 -14.86 1.43 -3.34
N ALA A 65 -16.15 1.27 -3.65
CA ALA A 65 -17.04 2.40 -3.85
C ALA A 65 -17.19 3.23 -2.56
N GLY A 66 -16.51 4.39 -2.51
CA GLY A 66 -16.36 5.24 -1.32
C GLY A 66 -14.95 5.30 -0.73
N GLY A 67 -13.99 4.60 -1.35
CA GLY A 67 -12.57 4.66 -1.03
C GLY A 67 -11.91 5.99 -1.39
N LEU A 68 -10.67 6.18 -0.94
CA LEU A 68 -9.88 7.39 -1.21
C LEU A 68 -9.41 7.51 -2.67
N PHE A 69 -9.41 6.40 -3.41
CA PHE A 69 -8.90 6.28 -4.77
C PHE A 69 -9.96 5.71 -5.72
#